data_AF-A0A0M3PSN2-F1
#
_entry.id   AF-A0A0M3PSN2-F1
#
_cell.length_a   1.000
_cell.length_b   1.000
_cell.length_c   1.000
_cell.angle_alpha   90.00
_cell.angle_beta   90.00
_cell.angle_gamma   90.00
#
_symmetry.space_group_name_H-M   'P 1'
#
loop_
_entity.id
_entity.type
_entity.pdbx_description
1 polymer ?
#
loop_
_entity_poly.entity_id
_entity_poly.type
_entity_poly.pdbx_seq_one_letter_code
_entity_poly.pdbx_strand_id
1 'polypeptide(L)'
;IILLFIAFPSLRLLYLLDEINEPLITLKTIGHQWYWSYEYSDFMNIEFDSYMIPTNELNLNNFRLLDVDNRVILPMNSQIRILVTAADVIHSWTIPALGVKIDGTPGRLNQTNFFMNRPGLFYGQCSEICGANHSFMPIVIESIPTNFFIKWITNY
;
A
#
# COMPACT_ATOMS: atom_id res chain seq x y z
N ILE A 1 -26.51 -26.40 -7.88
CA ILE A 1 -25.83 -26.29 -9.20
C ILE A 1 -25.23 -24.91 -9.42
N ILE A 2 -26.02 -23.82 -9.42
CA ILE A 2 -25.51 -22.44 -9.65
C ILE A 2 -24.36 -22.06 -8.69
N LEU A 3 -24.51 -22.32 -7.38
CA LEU A 3 -23.47 -22.02 -6.40
C LEU A 3 -22.13 -22.73 -6.68
N LEU A 4 -22.16 -23.94 -7.24
CA LEU A 4 -20.93 -24.69 -7.57
C LEU A 4 -20.16 -24.02 -8.71
N PHE A 5 -20.87 -23.51 -9.73
CA PHE A 5 -20.27 -22.78 -10.84
C PHE A 5 -19.61 -21.46 -10.40
N ILE A 6 -20.10 -20.83 -9.33
CA ILE A 6 -19.50 -19.64 -8.74
C ILE A 6 -18.33 -20.01 -7.83
N ALA A 7 -18.49 -21.08 -7.03
CA ALA A 7 -17.50 -21.49 -6.05
C ALA A 7 -16.19 -21.96 -6.69
N PHE A 8 -16.24 -22.75 -7.78
CA PHE A 8 -15.02 -23.27 -8.41
C PHE A 8 -14.02 -22.19 -8.89
N PRO A 9 -14.42 -21.17 -9.69
CA PRO A 9 -13.50 -20.12 -10.09
C PRO A 9 -13.06 -19.25 -8.91
N SER A 10 -13.93 -19.02 -7.92
CA SER A 10 -13.60 -18.25 -6.71
C SER A 10 -12.52 -18.94 -5.88
N LEU A 11 -12.67 -20.24 -5.61
CA LEU A 11 -11.68 -21.03 -4.86
C LEU A 11 -10.36 -21.11 -5.63
N ARG A 12 -10.40 -21.32 -6.95
CA ARG A 12 -9.18 -21.30 -7.78
C ARG A 12 -8.43 -19.97 -7.64
N LEU A 13 -9.14 -18.84 -7.70
CA LEU A 13 -8.51 -17.53 -7.54
C LEU A 13 -7.93 -17.34 -6.12
N LEU A 14 -8.65 -17.78 -5.09
CA LEU A 14 -8.18 -17.72 -3.71
C LEU A 14 -6.83 -18.42 -3.54
N TYR A 15 -6.69 -19.65 -4.04
CA TYR A 15 -5.43 -20.39 -3.95
C TYR A 15 -4.31 -19.78 -4.80
N LEU A 16 -4.63 -19.24 -5.98
CA LEU A 16 -3.63 -18.54 -6.81
C LEU A 16 -3.12 -17.25 -6.17
N LEU A 17 -3.94 -16.57 -5.35
CA LEU A 17 -3.52 -15.38 -4.61
C LEU A 17 -2.70 -15.72 -3.36
N ASP A 18 -2.93 -16.89 -2.77
CA ASP A 18 -2.22 -17.37 -1.57
C ASP A 18 -0.92 -18.13 -1.90
N GLU A 19 -0.66 -18.43 -3.18
CA GLU A 19 0.58 -19.07 -3.62
C GLU A 19 1.82 -18.28 -3.16
N ILE A 20 2.80 -19.02 -2.64
CA ILE A 20 4.03 -18.45 -2.07
C ILE A 20 4.91 -17.95 -3.23
N ASN A 21 4.87 -16.64 -3.44
CA ASN A 21 5.84 -15.94 -4.28
C ASN A 21 7.07 -15.59 -3.43
N GLU A 22 8.27 -15.69 -4.01
CA GLU A 22 9.48 -15.09 -3.45
C GLU A 22 9.46 -13.58 -3.75
N PRO A 23 9.21 -12.71 -2.75
CA PRO A 23 9.22 -11.28 -2.98
C PRO A 23 10.65 -10.78 -3.14
N LEU A 24 10.84 -9.81 -4.02
CA LEU A 24 12.11 -9.11 -4.17
C LEU A 24 12.28 -7.99 -3.14
N ILE A 25 11.17 -7.44 -2.66
CA ILE A 25 11.13 -6.30 -1.75
C ILE A 25 10.01 -6.50 -0.73
N THR A 26 10.33 -6.19 0.51
CA THR A 26 9.39 -6.08 1.63
C THR A 26 9.21 -4.61 2.00
N LEU A 27 7.96 -4.16 1.99
CA LEU A 27 7.55 -2.86 2.52
C LEU A 27 6.73 -3.10 3.78
N LYS A 28 7.11 -2.51 4.90
CA LYS A 28 6.27 -2.48 6.09
C LYS A 28 5.50 -1.17 6.14
N THR A 29 4.23 -1.27 6.47
CA THR A 29 3.29 -0.16 6.53
C THR A 29 2.60 -0.17 7.90
N ILE A 30 2.60 0.98 8.56
CA ILE A 30 2.03 1.15 9.89
C ILE A 30 0.94 2.23 9.81
N GLY A 31 -0.28 1.87 10.21
CA GLY A 31 -1.38 2.81 10.34
C GLY A 31 -1.33 3.57 11.66
N HIS A 32 -1.53 4.89 11.58
CA HIS A 32 -1.63 5.82 12.70
C HIS A 32 -2.87 6.72 12.55
N GLN A 33 -3.35 7.32 13.63
CA GLN A 33 -4.33 8.41 13.62
C GLN A 33 -3.64 9.75 13.28
N TRP A 34 -3.76 10.31 12.07
CA TRP A 34 -4.40 9.82 10.84
C TRP A 34 -3.44 9.98 9.67
N TYR A 35 -2.48 9.06 9.58
CA TYR A 35 -1.44 9.02 8.57
C TYR A 35 -0.87 7.59 8.46
N TRP A 36 0.02 7.39 7.48
CA TRP A 36 0.70 6.12 7.29
C TRP A 36 2.21 6.31 7.43
N SER A 37 2.88 5.40 8.12
CA SER A 37 4.34 5.31 8.13
C SER A 37 4.79 4.10 7.31
N TYR A 38 5.89 4.25 6.60
CA TYR A 38 6.44 3.22 5.72
C TYR A 38 7.89 2.93 6.08
N GLU A 39 8.26 1.65 6.14
CA GLU A 39 9.62 1.21 6.41
C GLU A 39 10.10 0.25 5.31
N TYR A 40 11.27 0.54 4.74
CA TYR A 40 11.96 -0.30 3.76
C TYR A 40 13.07 -1.10 4.46
N SER A 41 12.66 -2.14 5.20
CA SER A 41 13.54 -2.93 6.08
C SER A 41 14.60 -3.76 5.36
N ASP A 42 14.39 -4.08 4.08
CA ASP A 42 15.34 -4.89 3.29
C ASP A 42 16.58 -4.08 2.86
N PHE A 43 16.58 -2.76 3.11
CA PHE A 43 17.62 -1.82 2.67
C PHE A 43 18.20 -1.03 3.87
N MET A 44 18.56 0.25 3.68
CA MET A 44 19.19 1.10 4.70
C MET A 44 18.24 1.54 5.85
N ASN A 45 17.21 0.74 6.18
CA ASN A 45 16.15 1.10 7.13
C ASN A 45 15.59 2.50 6.86
N ILE A 46 15.14 2.73 5.62
CA ILE A 46 14.49 3.98 5.24
C ILE A 46 13.09 3.98 5.85
N GLU A 47 12.77 5.04 6.59
CA GLU A 47 11.49 5.22 7.28
C GLU A 47 10.97 6.63 7.04
N PHE A 48 9.68 6.77 6.73
CA PHE A 48 9.03 8.08 6.61
C PHE A 48 7.53 8.02 6.84
N ASP A 49 6.98 9.18 7.18
CA ASP A 49 5.54 9.40 7.34
C ASP A 49 4.94 10.00 6.06
N SER A 50 3.69 9.64 5.78
CA SER A 50 2.91 10.07 4.63
C SER A 50 1.59 10.67 5.13
N TYR A 51 1.47 11.99 5.03
CA TYR A 51 0.30 12.77 5.35
C TYR A 51 -0.44 13.23 4.10
N MET A 52 -1.76 13.39 4.20
CA MET A 52 -2.55 14.03 3.16
C MET A 52 -2.12 15.49 3.00
N ILE A 53 -1.91 15.94 1.77
CA ILE A 53 -1.66 17.36 1.51
C ILE A 53 -2.93 18.17 1.83
N PRO A 54 -2.87 19.21 2.69
CA PRO A 54 -4.01 20.07 2.97
C PRO A 54 -4.54 20.75 1.70
N THR A 55 -5.86 20.93 1.61
CA THR A 55 -6.50 21.48 0.40
C THR A 55 -5.95 22.87 0.00
N ASN A 56 -5.51 23.65 0.98
CA ASN A 56 -4.95 25.00 0.77
C ASN A 56 -3.52 24.99 0.21
N GLU A 57 -2.83 23.84 0.28
CA GLU A 57 -1.44 23.64 -0.16
C GLU A 57 -1.36 22.82 -1.47
N LEU A 58 -2.51 22.41 -2.02
CA LEU A 58 -2.56 21.64 -3.25
C LEU A 58 -2.12 22.48 -4.45
N ASN A 59 -1.28 21.90 -5.31
CA ASN A 59 -1.02 22.46 -6.63
C ASN A 59 -2.20 22.14 -7.56
N LEU A 60 -2.30 22.87 -8.68
CA LEU A 60 -3.35 22.68 -9.70
C LEU A 60 -3.47 21.26 -10.25
N ASN A 61 -2.38 20.48 -10.18
CA ASN A 61 -2.32 19.12 -10.71
C ASN A 61 -2.60 18.05 -9.65
N ASN A 62 -2.82 18.44 -8.40
CA ASN A 62 -3.05 17.49 -7.31
C ASN A 62 -4.52 17.12 -7.16
N PHE A 63 -4.75 15.88 -6.71
CA PHE A 63 -6.08 15.39 -6.38
C PHE A 63 -6.42 15.71 -4.92
N ARG A 64 -7.53 16.42 -4.73
CA ARG A 64 -8.09 16.71 -3.41
C ARG A 64 -8.38 15.41 -2.65
N LEU A 65 -7.90 15.34 -1.41
CA LEU A 65 -8.02 14.20 -0.47
C LEU A 65 -7.26 12.92 -0.85
N LEU A 66 -6.49 12.92 -1.93
CA LEU A 66 -5.79 11.73 -2.41
C LEU A 66 -4.28 11.89 -2.46
N ASP A 67 -3.78 13.08 -2.79
CA ASP A 67 -2.33 13.32 -2.78
C ASP A 67 -1.77 13.40 -1.35
N VAL A 68 -0.54 12.91 -1.23
CA VAL A 68 0.26 12.88 0.01
C VAL A 68 1.57 13.64 -0.19
N ASP A 69 2.17 14.07 0.90
CA ASP A 69 3.49 14.71 0.92
C ASP A 69 4.62 13.76 0.50
N ASN A 70 4.65 12.54 1.04
CA ASN A 70 5.63 11.51 0.76
C ASN A 70 4.97 10.27 0.17
N ARG A 71 5.27 9.98 -1.10
CA ARG A 71 4.72 8.82 -1.80
C ARG A 71 5.58 7.58 -1.52
N VAL A 72 4.94 6.43 -1.50
CA VAL A 72 5.62 5.13 -1.47
C VAL A 72 6.19 4.86 -2.85
N ILE A 73 7.51 4.82 -2.98
CA ILE A 73 8.17 4.54 -4.27
C ILE A 73 8.54 3.06 -4.33
N LEU A 74 8.11 2.36 -5.39
CA LEU A 74 8.31 0.92 -5.56
C LEU A 74 8.67 0.59 -7.02
N PRO A 75 9.49 -0.44 -7.27
CA PRO A 75 9.83 -0.81 -8.63
C PRO A 75 8.69 -1.57 -9.31
N MET A 76 8.41 -1.21 -10.56
CA MET A 76 7.53 -1.99 -11.42
C MET A 76 8.15 -3.36 -11.75
N ASN A 77 7.33 -4.29 -12.24
CA ASN A 77 7.71 -5.62 -12.66
C ASN A 77 8.45 -6.45 -11.59
N SER A 78 8.17 -6.18 -10.32
CA SER A 78 8.77 -6.88 -9.17
C SER A 78 7.67 -7.39 -8.26
N GLN A 79 7.84 -8.58 -7.68
CA GLN A 79 6.97 -9.08 -6.62
C GLN A 79 7.29 -8.36 -5.32
N ILE A 80 6.29 -7.68 -4.76
CA ILE A 80 6.44 -6.88 -3.54
C ILE A 80 5.60 -7.53 -2.45
N ARG A 81 6.23 -7.82 -1.32
CA ARG A 81 5.54 -8.20 -0.09
C ARG A 81 5.25 -6.94 0.70
N ILE A 82 4.00 -6.75 1.09
CA ILE A 82 3.62 -5.72 2.06
C ILE A 82 3.26 -6.35 3.39
N LEU A 83 3.79 -5.77 4.45
CA LEU A 83 3.49 -6.12 5.84
C LEU A 83 2.70 -4.96 6.44
N VAL A 84 1.47 -5.20 6.89
CA VAL A 84 0.58 -4.15 7.40
C VAL A 84 0.24 -4.41 8.86
N THR A 85 0.43 -3.38 9.69
CA THR A 85 0.08 -3.33 11.11
C THR A 85 -0.46 -1.94 11.44
N ALA A 86 -0.86 -1.72 12.68
CA ALA A 86 -1.21 -0.39 13.20
C ALA A 86 -0.54 -0.16 14.55
N ALA A 87 -0.32 1.11 14.90
CA ALA A 87 0.24 1.52 16.18
C ALA A 87 -0.82 1.92 17.22
N ASP A 88 -2.05 2.21 16.79
CA ASP A 88 -3.12 2.71 17.65
C ASP A 88 -4.43 1.91 17.54
N VAL A 89 -5.29 2.23 16.58
CA VAL A 89 -6.57 1.57 16.31
C VAL A 89 -6.47 0.73 15.04
N ILE A 90 -7.55 0.05 14.66
CA ILE A 90 -7.58 -0.70 13.41
C ILE A 90 -7.65 0.29 12.25
N HIS A 91 -6.84 0.06 11.23
CA HIS A 91 -6.89 0.71 9.92
C HIS A 91 -6.98 -0.36 8.84
N SER A 92 -7.22 0.02 7.59
CA SER A 92 -7.13 -0.90 6.46
C SER A 92 -6.38 -0.24 5.32
N TRP A 93 -5.25 -0.80 4.95
CA TRP A 93 -4.44 -0.35 3.84
C TRP A 93 -5.01 -0.92 2.53
N THR A 94 -5.43 -0.02 1.63
CA THR A 94 -6.18 -0.41 0.43
C THR A 94 -5.70 0.35 -0.79
N ILE A 95 -5.34 -0.37 -1.86
CA ILE A 95 -5.09 0.16 -3.20
C ILE A 95 -5.99 -0.60 -4.19
N PRO A 96 -7.17 -0.04 -4.54
CA PRO A 96 -8.15 -0.76 -5.35
C PRO A 96 -7.61 -1.18 -6.73
N ALA A 97 -6.79 -0.35 -7.35
CA ALA A 97 -6.21 -0.62 -8.67
C ALA A 97 -5.22 -1.80 -8.68
N LEU A 98 -4.71 -2.20 -7.51
CA LEU A 98 -3.87 -3.39 -7.34
C LEU A 98 -4.65 -4.59 -6.79
N GLY A 99 -5.95 -4.42 -6.49
CA GLY A 99 -6.77 -5.45 -5.86
C GLY A 99 -6.35 -5.78 -4.43
N VAL A 100 -5.62 -4.88 -3.75
CA VAL A 100 -5.13 -5.11 -2.39
C VAL A 100 -5.98 -4.36 -1.38
N LYS A 101 -6.47 -5.09 -0.38
CA LYS A 101 -7.06 -4.57 0.86
C LYS A 101 -6.57 -5.45 2.00
N ILE A 102 -5.95 -4.85 3.01
CA ILE A 102 -5.41 -5.57 4.16
C ILE A 102 -5.53 -4.73 5.43
N ASP A 103 -6.09 -5.34 6.48
CA ASP A 103 -6.30 -4.64 7.74
C ASP A 103 -4.97 -4.51 8.52
N GLY A 104 -4.67 -3.30 8.97
CA GLY A 104 -3.64 -3.01 9.95
C GLY A 104 -4.24 -3.13 11.35
N THR A 105 -3.84 -4.18 12.08
CA THR A 105 -4.37 -4.47 13.41
C THR A 105 -3.27 -4.32 14.45
N PRO A 106 -3.48 -3.54 15.54
CA PRO A 106 -2.46 -3.41 16.57
C PRO A 106 -2.06 -4.76 17.16
N GLY A 107 -0.75 -5.02 17.24
CA GLY A 107 -0.21 -6.28 17.74
C GLY A 107 -0.25 -7.45 16.76
N ARG A 108 -0.64 -7.24 15.50
CA ARG A 108 -0.63 -8.26 14.45
C ARG A 108 -0.06 -7.71 13.15
N LEU A 109 0.84 -8.50 12.57
CA LEU A 109 1.49 -8.19 11.29
C LEU A 109 0.85 -9.06 10.20
N ASN A 110 0.00 -8.45 9.38
CA ASN A 110 -0.63 -9.10 8.24
C ASN A 110 0.25 -8.95 6.99
N GLN A 111 0.24 -9.94 6.11
CA GLN A 111 1.03 -9.91 4.87
C GLN A 111 0.17 -10.17 3.64
N THR A 112 0.55 -9.57 2.52
CA THR A 112 0.09 -9.95 1.19
C THR A 112 1.16 -9.60 0.16
N ASN A 113 1.09 -10.24 -1.00
CA ASN A 113 1.95 -9.92 -2.13
C ASN A 113 1.15 -9.13 -3.18
N PHE A 114 1.82 -8.27 -3.94
CA PHE A 114 1.25 -7.65 -5.13
C PHE A 114 2.32 -7.37 -6.19
N PHE A 115 1.86 -7.07 -7.39
CA PHE A 115 2.70 -6.83 -8.56
C PHE A 115 2.19 -5.64 -9.36
N MET A 116 3.10 -4.76 -9.78
CA MET A 116 2.78 -3.60 -10.62
C MET A 116 3.37 -3.79 -12.01
N ASN A 117 2.52 -3.91 -13.04
CA ASN A 117 2.95 -4.19 -14.41
C ASN A 117 3.25 -2.93 -15.26
N ARG A 118 3.03 -1.75 -14.71
CA ARG A 118 3.18 -0.47 -15.40
C ARG A 118 3.68 0.63 -14.46
N PRO A 119 4.40 1.64 -14.96
CA PRO A 119 4.75 2.81 -14.18
C PRO A 119 3.52 3.70 -13.95
N GLY A 120 3.56 4.52 -12.91
CA GLY A 120 2.53 5.51 -12.61
C GLY A 120 2.15 5.59 -11.13
N LEU A 121 1.14 6.41 -10.84
CA LEU A 121 0.61 6.62 -9.50
C LEU A 121 -0.62 5.74 -9.26
N PHE A 122 -0.62 5.03 -8.14
CA PHE A 122 -1.73 4.22 -7.66
C PHE A 122 -2.23 4.81 -6.35
N TYR A 123 -3.51 5.17 -6.32
CA TYR A 123 -4.14 5.82 -5.18
C TYR A 123 -4.98 4.84 -4.37
N GLY A 124 -5.06 5.11 -3.08
CA GLY A 124 -5.79 4.34 -2.10
C GLY A 124 -6.25 5.19 -0.92
N GLN A 125 -7.08 4.62 -0.07
CA GLN A 125 -7.58 5.26 1.14
C GLN A 125 -7.74 4.21 2.25
N CYS A 126 -7.71 4.68 3.51
CA CYS A 126 -8.06 3.82 4.63
C CYS A 126 -9.49 3.27 4.47
N SER A 127 -9.66 1.96 4.57
CA SER A 127 -10.95 1.28 4.36
C SER A 127 -11.54 0.64 5.63
N GLU A 128 -11.10 1.10 6.80
CA GLU A 128 -11.60 0.69 8.11
C GLU A 128 -11.74 1.92 9.02
N ILE A 129 -12.83 2.02 9.79
CA ILE A 129 -13.14 3.24 10.53
C ILE A 129 -12.15 3.49 11.67
N CYS A 130 -11.41 4.60 11.61
CA CYS A 130 -10.30 4.89 12.52
C CYS A 130 -10.39 6.25 13.26
N GLY A 131 -11.56 6.88 13.25
CA GLY A 131 -11.84 8.11 14.01
C GLY A 131 -12.14 9.34 13.14
N ALA A 132 -11.93 10.54 13.69
CA ALA A 132 -12.40 11.80 13.11
C ALA A 132 -11.89 12.08 11.69
N ASN A 133 -10.61 11.80 11.43
CA ASN A 133 -9.99 12.05 10.12
C ASN A 133 -9.85 10.77 9.28
N HIS A 134 -10.72 9.79 9.48
CA HIS A 134 -10.72 8.52 8.72
C HIS A 134 -10.66 8.74 7.20
N SER A 135 -11.37 9.75 6.67
CA SER A 135 -11.38 10.06 5.24
C SER A 135 -10.14 10.82 4.73
N PHE A 136 -9.19 11.15 5.59
CA PHE A 136 -8.08 12.07 5.31
C PHE A 136 -6.70 11.44 5.49
N MET A 137 -6.60 10.12 5.33
CA MET A 137 -5.33 9.38 5.35
C MET A 137 -5.19 8.51 4.09
N PRO A 138 -5.01 9.15 2.91
CA PRO A 138 -4.86 8.45 1.65
C PRO A 138 -3.50 7.75 1.56
N ILE A 139 -3.39 6.89 0.56
CA ILE A 139 -2.19 6.12 0.25
C ILE A 139 -1.85 6.40 -1.21
N VAL A 140 -0.58 6.70 -1.50
CA VAL A 140 -0.11 6.87 -2.87
C VAL A 140 1.15 6.04 -3.08
N ILE A 141 1.10 5.16 -4.07
CA ILE A 141 2.26 4.41 -4.55
C ILE A 141 2.68 4.97 -5.90
N GLU A 142 3.97 5.24 -6.05
CA GLU A 142 4.61 5.54 -7.32
C GLU A 142 5.40 4.33 -7.80
N SER A 143 4.90 3.71 -8.88
CA SER A 143 5.54 2.63 -9.59
C SER A 143 6.52 3.19 -10.61
N ILE A 144 7.81 2.88 -10.45
CA ILE A 144 8.88 3.39 -11.33
C ILE A 144 9.75 2.24 -11.87
N PRO A 145 10.49 2.43 -12.97
CA PRO A 145 11.44 1.41 -13.42
C PRO A 145 12.53 1.12 -12.37
N THR A 146 12.95 -0.14 -12.25
CA THR A 146 13.90 -0.62 -11.23
C THR A 146 15.19 0.19 -11.16
N ASN A 147 15.72 0.65 -12.30
CA ASN A 147 16.94 1.47 -12.32
C ASN A 147 16.76 2.82 -11.59
N PHE A 148 15.58 3.44 -11.68
CA PHE A 148 15.29 4.68 -10.96
C PHE A 148 15.02 4.39 -9.48
N PHE A 149 14.36 3.28 -9.16
CA PHE A 149 14.17 2.83 -7.79
C PHE A 149 15.50 2.63 -7.06
N ILE A 150 16.47 1.95 -7.68
CA ILE A 150 17.81 1.75 -7.11
C ILE A 150 18.52 3.10 -6.89
N LYS A 151 18.38 4.06 -7.82
CA LYS A 151 18.95 5.40 -7.63
C LYS A 151 18.26 6.19 -6.52
N TRP A 152 16.95 6.04 -6.39
CA TRP A 152 16.19 6.70 -5.33
C TRP A 152 16.60 6.15 -3.97
N ILE A 153 16.66 4.82 -3.82
CA ILE A 153 16.95 4.18 -2.52
C ILE A 153 18.39 4.38 -2.06
N THR A 154 19.33 4.62 -2.98
CA THR A 154 20.74 4.88 -2.66
C THR A 154 21.03 6.33 -2.33
N ASN A 155 20.15 7.25 -2.73
CA ASN A 155 20.27 8.69 -2.47
C ASN A 155 19.36 9.18 -1.34
N TYR A 156 18.55 8.28 -0.77
CA TYR A 156 17.78 8.55 0.44
C TYR A 156 18.72 8.68 1.63
#